data_AF-A0A7L2NMY0-F1
#
_entry.id   AF-A0A7L2NMY0-F1
#
_cell.length_a   1.000
_cell.length_b   1.000
_cell.length_c   1.000
_cell.angle_alpha   90.00
_cell.angle_beta   90.00
_cell.angle_gamma   90.00
#
_symmetry.space_group_name_H-M   'P 1'
#
loop_
_entity.id
_entity.type
_entity.pdbx_description
1 polymer ?
#
loop_
_entity_poly.entity_id
_entity_poly.type
_entity_poly.pdbx_seq_one_letter_code
_entity_poly.pdbx_strand_id
1 'polypeptide(L)'
;MAPVKISYVVSFSSQDPKYPAENLLSEDGIQPWLGCPKDRRRQLSVELQLERASPIGYVDIGNHGCAFLQIEVGRSSWPRDQPYLTLVPTVTLMTPADSKLDQNRCGVRMFKESDFSELTVGQKWDRVRLTCSQPFSPCSRFGLSFIRLRTPQEQEPDPPRPPLDAVVPNSFVPTVRLTLSIPRRSREEEQLRSCLWKLEGAAWSPAHLSRSAQMVLLAARNQALRPRAGTSALEDHLELPAEGEGGPAEPGSALDVPAAPPSTCRQ
;
A
#
# COMPACT_ATOMS: atom_id res chain seq x y z
N MET A 1 12.47 -10.22 3.79
CA MET A 1 12.21 -9.85 2.38
C MET A 1 13.52 -9.37 1.77
N ALA A 2 14.01 -10.02 0.73
CA ALA A 2 15.28 -9.68 0.08
C ALA A 2 15.03 -9.03 -1.29
N PRO A 3 15.82 -8.02 -1.72
CA PRO A 3 15.76 -7.49 -3.07
C PRO A 3 16.03 -8.57 -4.12
N VAL A 4 15.26 -8.55 -5.21
CA VAL A 4 15.45 -9.43 -6.37
C VAL A 4 16.10 -8.60 -7.47
N LYS A 5 17.32 -8.96 -7.83
CA LYS A 5 18.13 -8.21 -8.79
C LYS A 5 17.73 -8.51 -10.23
N ILE A 6 17.60 -7.45 -11.01
CA ILE A 6 17.37 -7.50 -12.46
C ILE A 6 18.73 -7.48 -13.16
N SER A 7 18.95 -8.42 -14.08
CA SER A 7 20.24 -8.59 -14.75
C SER A 7 20.35 -7.72 -16.00
N TYR A 8 19.41 -7.85 -16.95
CA TYR A 8 19.41 -7.10 -18.19
C TYR A 8 18.01 -7.01 -18.82
N VAL A 9 17.86 -6.07 -19.76
CA VAL A 9 16.66 -5.94 -20.60
C VAL A 9 16.74 -6.95 -21.75
N VAL A 10 15.73 -7.81 -21.85
CA VAL A 10 15.65 -8.82 -22.91
C VAL A 10 15.15 -8.19 -24.19
N SER A 11 14.02 -7.47 -24.09
CA SER A 11 13.37 -6.84 -25.24
C SER A 11 12.51 -5.68 -24.76
N PHE A 12 12.22 -4.76 -25.67
CA PHE A 12 11.34 -3.63 -25.44
C PHE A 12 10.62 -3.26 -26.74
N SER A 13 9.46 -2.61 -26.65
CA SER A 13 8.70 -2.19 -27.83
C SER A 13 9.15 -0.85 -28.40
N SER A 14 9.58 0.08 -27.55
CA SER A 14 10.01 1.44 -27.91
C SER A 14 10.82 2.05 -26.78
N GLN A 15 11.81 2.90 -27.11
CA GLN A 15 12.58 3.62 -26.11
C GLN A 15 13.11 4.98 -26.61
N ASP A 16 13.26 5.92 -25.69
CA ASP A 16 13.93 7.19 -25.92
C ASP A 16 15.46 7.01 -25.83
N PRO A 17 16.26 7.58 -26.75
CA PRO A 17 17.72 7.48 -26.71
C PRO A 17 18.37 8.01 -25.42
N LYS A 18 17.73 8.97 -24.73
CA LYS A 18 18.18 9.54 -23.46
C LYS A 18 17.60 8.83 -22.24
N TYR A 19 16.44 8.18 -22.41
CA TYR A 19 15.71 7.52 -21.33
C TYR A 19 15.39 6.06 -21.71
N PRO A 20 16.42 5.21 -21.89
CA PRO A 20 16.25 3.88 -22.44
C PRO A 20 15.74 2.88 -21.39
N ALA A 21 15.37 1.68 -21.81
CA ALA A 21 14.78 0.65 -20.93
C ALA A 21 15.74 0.18 -19.84
N GLU A 22 17.05 0.25 -20.10
CA GLU A 22 18.13 -0.12 -19.18
C GLU A 22 18.13 0.71 -17.89
N ASN A 23 17.51 1.90 -17.90
CA ASN A 23 17.35 2.71 -16.69
C ASN A 23 16.54 2.00 -15.60
N LEU A 24 15.67 1.05 -15.97
CA LEU A 24 14.91 0.24 -15.01
C LEU A 24 15.77 -0.79 -14.26
N LEU A 25 17.00 -1.04 -14.69
CA LEU A 25 17.94 -1.92 -14.01
C LEU A 25 18.57 -1.25 -12.77
N SER A 26 18.52 0.09 -12.71
CA SER A 26 19.06 0.86 -11.59
C SER A 26 18.07 0.90 -10.43
N GLU A 27 18.52 0.55 -9.23
CA GLU A 27 17.67 0.55 -8.03
C GLU A 27 17.32 1.96 -7.54
N ASP A 28 18.14 2.95 -7.89
CA ASP A 28 18.00 4.34 -7.42
C ASP A 28 16.80 5.07 -8.05
N GLY A 29 16.31 4.62 -9.21
CA GLY A 29 15.17 5.23 -9.90
C GLY A 29 15.38 6.68 -10.34
N ILE A 30 16.64 7.08 -10.56
CA ILE A 30 17.02 8.47 -10.90
C ILE A 30 16.53 8.85 -12.29
N GLN A 31 16.57 7.91 -13.24
CA GLN A 31 16.19 8.14 -14.62
C GLN A 31 15.04 7.21 -15.02
N PRO A 32 13.98 7.72 -15.65
CA PRO A 32 12.90 6.86 -16.13
C PRO A 32 13.31 6.14 -17.42
N TRP A 33 12.57 5.08 -17.74
CA TRP A 33 12.42 4.58 -19.09
C TRP A 33 11.22 5.26 -19.74
N LEU A 34 11.39 5.81 -20.94
CA LEU A 34 10.34 6.46 -21.72
C LEU A 34 10.27 5.90 -23.13
N GLY A 35 9.07 5.91 -23.73
CA GLY A 35 8.89 5.60 -25.15
C GLY A 35 9.56 6.63 -26.07
N CYS A 36 9.90 6.21 -27.29
CA CYS A 36 10.53 7.10 -28.28
C CYS A 36 9.61 8.29 -28.60
N PRO A 37 10.09 9.55 -28.61
CA PRO A 37 9.26 10.73 -28.91
C PRO A 37 8.65 10.73 -30.32
N LYS A 38 9.28 10.00 -31.25
CA LYS A 38 8.81 9.87 -32.65
C LYS A 38 7.78 8.77 -32.81
N ASP A 39 7.70 7.87 -31.83
CA ASP A 39 6.77 6.75 -31.83
C ASP A 39 5.46 7.18 -31.18
N ARG A 40 4.35 7.01 -31.90
CA ARG A 40 3.00 7.39 -31.43
C ARG A 40 2.27 6.23 -30.76
N ARG A 41 2.99 5.17 -30.37
CA ARG A 41 2.44 4.05 -29.61
C ARG A 41 1.81 4.54 -28.31
N ARG A 42 0.59 4.04 -28.07
CA ARG A 42 -0.14 4.26 -26.80
C ARG A 42 0.16 3.18 -25.75
N GLN A 43 0.98 2.20 -26.11
CA GLN A 43 1.37 1.09 -25.26
C GLN A 43 2.87 0.82 -25.41
N LEU A 44 3.54 0.61 -24.29
CA LEU A 44 4.93 0.24 -24.19
C LEU A 44 5.03 -1.10 -23.48
N SER A 45 5.93 -1.97 -23.95
CA SER A 45 6.29 -3.19 -23.25
C SER A 45 7.79 -3.30 -23.08
N VAL A 46 8.21 -3.87 -21.95
CA VAL A 46 9.60 -4.23 -21.65
C VAL A 46 9.63 -5.59 -20.99
N GLU A 47 10.59 -6.41 -21.39
CA GLU A 47 10.87 -7.72 -20.80
C GLU A 47 12.24 -7.68 -20.12
N LEU A 48 12.27 -8.10 -18.87
CA LEU A 48 13.41 -8.02 -17.97
C LEU A 48 13.81 -9.45 -17.54
N GLN A 49 15.09 -9.75 -17.59
CA GLN A 49 15.67 -10.97 -17.04
C GLN A 49 16.14 -10.71 -15.62
N LEU A 50 15.70 -11.54 -14.67
CA LEU A 50 16.19 -11.54 -13.29
C LEU A 50 17.51 -12.33 -13.21
N GLU A 51 18.35 -12.01 -12.23
CA GLU A 51 19.62 -12.72 -12.04
C GLU A 51 19.41 -14.22 -11.76
N ARG A 52 18.34 -14.56 -11.02
CA ARG A 52 18.00 -15.94 -10.64
C ARG A 52 16.48 -16.10 -10.64
N ALA A 53 16.02 -17.34 -10.87
CA ALA A 53 14.61 -17.69 -10.68
C ALA A 53 14.24 -17.64 -9.19
N SER A 54 13.41 -16.68 -8.81
CA SER A 54 13.02 -16.43 -7.42
C SER A 54 11.51 -16.23 -7.28
N PRO A 55 10.93 -16.54 -6.11
CA PRO A 55 9.57 -16.13 -5.82
C PRO A 55 9.50 -14.61 -5.66
N ILE A 56 8.44 -14.01 -6.20
CA ILE A 56 8.18 -12.58 -6.09
C ILE A 56 7.04 -12.40 -5.08
N GLY A 57 7.32 -11.68 -4.00
CA GLY A 57 6.33 -11.39 -2.97
C GLY A 57 5.84 -9.95 -3.00
N TYR A 58 6.67 -9.04 -3.52
CA TYR A 58 6.37 -7.61 -3.54
C TYR A 58 6.96 -6.95 -4.79
N VAL A 59 6.18 -6.02 -5.36
CA VAL A 59 6.59 -5.22 -6.50
C VAL A 59 6.27 -3.75 -6.24
N ASP A 60 7.28 -2.88 -6.30
CA ASP A 60 7.07 -1.43 -6.26
C ASP A 60 7.31 -0.85 -7.65
N ILE A 61 6.37 -0.03 -8.12
CA ILE A 61 6.45 0.61 -9.43
C ILE A 61 6.38 2.12 -9.26
N GLY A 62 7.41 2.81 -9.73
CA GLY A 62 7.38 4.26 -9.92
C GLY A 62 6.79 4.58 -11.29
N ASN A 63 5.65 5.27 -11.33
CA ASN A 63 5.05 5.69 -12.59
C ASN A 63 5.85 6.84 -13.23
N HIS A 64 5.72 6.98 -14.55
CA HIS A 64 6.07 8.19 -15.29
C HIS A 64 5.02 8.47 -16.37
N GLY A 65 3.81 8.83 -15.96
CA GLY A 65 2.75 9.24 -16.90
C GLY A 65 1.95 8.09 -17.53
N CYS A 66 2.09 6.84 -17.09
CA CYS A 66 1.24 5.74 -17.53
C CYS A 66 -0.15 5.82 -16.89
N ALA A 67 -1.20 5.52 -17.67
CA ALA A 67 -2.56 5.36 -17.14
C ALA A 67 -2.78 3.95 -16.61
N PHE A 68 -2.30 2.93 -17.34
CA PHE A 68 -2.46 1.53 -16.98
C PHE A 68 -1.14 0.78 -16.99
N LEU A 69 -1.04 -0.22 -16.12
CA LEU A 69 0.09 -1.14 -16.01
C LEU A 69 -0.42 -2.57 -15.83
N GLN A 70 0.18 -3.51 -16.55
CA GLN A 70 0.07 -4.96 -16.32
C GLN A 70 1.46 -5.54 -16.10
N ILE A 71 1.57 -6.49 -15.16
CA ILE A 71 2.82 -7.19 -14.85
C ILE A 71 2.61 -8.68 -15.10
N GLU A 72 3.48 -9.26 -15.91
CA GLU A 72 3.44 -10.66 -16.29
C GLU A 72 4.79 -11.31 -15.98
N VAL A 73 4.77 -12.61 -15.74
CA VAL A 73 5.94 -13.41 -15.35
C VAL A 73 6.06 -14.65 -16.23
N GLY A 74 7.29 -15.10 -16.41
CA GLY A 74 7.60 -16.29 -17.18
C GLY A 74 8.92 -16.89 -16.74
N ARG A 75 9.33 -17.93 -17.46
CA ARG A 75 10.67 -18.51 -17.31
C ARG A 75 11.46 -18.44 -18.59
N SER A 76 12.75 -18.12 -18.50
CA SER A 76 13.66 -18.09 -19.66
C SER A 76 13.81 -19.47 -20.33
N SER A 77 13.57 -20.55 -19.58
CA SER A 77 13.58 -21.94 -20.06
C SER A 77 12.29 -22.36 -20.77
N TRP A 78 11.24 -21.53 -20.78
CA TRP A 78 10.00 -21.85 -21.47
C TRP A 78 10.16 -21.80 -23.00
N PRO A 79 9.41 -22.63 -23.74
CA PRO A 79 9.29 -22.48 -25.19
C PRO A 79 8.80 -21.08 -25.57
N ARG A 80 9.23 -20.57 -26.72
CA ARG A 80 8.86 -19.21 -27.18
C ARG A 80 7.36 -19.00 -27.37
N ASP A 81 6.64 -20.09 -27.65
CA ASP A 81 5.20 -20.06 -27.87
C ASP A 81 4.39 -20.12 -26.56
N GLN A 82 5.07 -20.34 -25.42
CA GLN A 82 4.41 -20.36 -24.13
C GLN A 82 4.08 -18.91 -23.71
N PRO A 83 2.80 -18.60 -23.43
CA PRO A 83 2.43 -17.27 -22.98
C PRO A 83 2.97 -16.99 -21.58
N TYR A 84 3.27 -15.73 -21.33
CA TYR A 84 3.54 -15.23 -19.98
C TYR A 84 2.27 -15.37 -19.12
N LEU A 85 2.47 -15.53 -17.81
CA LEU A 85 1.38 -15.57 -16.84
C LEU A 85 1.21 -14.20 -16.19
N THR A 86 -0.03 -13.77 -16.01
CA THR A 86 -0.34 -12.52 -15.33
C THR A 86 0.02 -12.61 -13.85
N LEU A 87 1.01 -11.83 -13.40
CA LEU A 87 1.33 -11.66 -11.98
C LEU A 87 0.38 -10.64 -11.37
N VAL A 88 0.35 -9.42 -11.94
CA VAL A 88 -0.57 -8.35 -11.55
C VAL A 88 -1.47 -8.05 -12.76
N PRO A 89 -2.81 -8.17 -12.63
CA PRO A 89 -3.71 -7.81 -13.72
C PRO A 89 -3.58 -6.32 -14.08
N THR A 90 -4.19 -5.90 -15.18
CA THR A 90 -4.16 -4.49 -15.57
C THR A 90 -4.72 -3.62 -14.43
N VAL A 91 -3.90 -2.71 -13.91
CA VAL A 91 -4.29 -1.75 -12.88
C VAL A 91 -4.15 -0.32 -13.37
N THR A 92 -4.96 0.57 -12.80
CA THR A 92 -4.92 2.01 -13.08
C THR A 92 -3.85 2.70 -12.23
N LEU A 93 -2.88 3.34 -12.86
CA LEU A 93 -1.89 4.20 -12.22
C LEU A 93 -2.30 5.68 -12.24
N MET A 94 -2.99 6.11 -13.29
CA MET A 94 -3.55 7.47 -13.41
C MET A 94 -4.99 7.40 -13.91
N THR A 95 -5.87 8.23 -13.35
CA THR A 95 -7.24 8.31 -13.86
C THR A 95 -7.25 9.01 -15.23
N PRO A 96 -8.35 8.90 -16.00
CA PRO A 96 -8.48 9.65 -17.26
C PRO A 96 -8.39 11.17 -17.07
N ALA A 97 -8.87 11.70 -15.93
CA ALA A 97 -8.78 13.12 -15.61
C ALA A 97 -7.32 13.52 -15.35
N ASP A 98 -6.61 12.78 -14.50
CA ASP A 98 -5.19 13.01 -14.21
C ASP A 98 -4.34 12.94 -15.48
N SER A 99 -4.65 11.99 -16.37
CA SER A 99 -3.93 11.81 -17.63
C SER A 99 -4.12 12.97 -18.61
N LYS A 100 -5.32 13.56 -18.66
CA LYS A 100 -5.60 14.73 -19.52
C LYS A 100 -4.99 16.02 -18.97
N LEU A 101 -4.96 16.15 -17.65
CA LEU A 101 -4.41 17.33 -16.94
C LEU A 101 -2.93 17.18 -16.60
N ASP A 102 -2.35 16.03 -16.91
CA ASP A 102 -0.95 15.68 -16.65
C ASP A 102 -0.54 15.74 -15.17
N GLN A 103 -1.47 15.40 -14.28
CA GLN A 103 -1.29 15.40 -12.83
C GLN A 103 -0.88 14.00 -12.33
N ASN A 104 -0.24 13.92 -11.15
CA ASN A 104 0.13 12.65 -10.51
C ASN A 104 0.95 11.67 -11.39
N ARG A 105 1.80 12.20 -12.29
CA ARG A 105 2.59 11.38 -13.21
C ARG A 105 3.60 10.46 -12.53
N CYS A 106 4.13 10.89 -11.38
CA CYS A 106 5.24 10.24 -10.68
C CYS A 106 4.79 9.43 -9.45
N GLY A 107 3.51 9.05 -9.39
CA GLY A 107 2.98 8.24 -8.29
C GLY A 107 3.65 6.87 -8.20
N VAL A 108 3.82 6.37 -6.99
CA VAL A 108 4.35 5.02 -6.73
C VAL A 108 3.18 4.09 -6.36
N ARG A 109 3.14 2.90 -6.96
CA ARG A 109 2.19 1.84 -6.61
C ARG A 109 2.95 0.61 -6.10
N MET A 110 2.51 0.10 -4.96
CA MET A 110 3.07 -1.10 -4.33
C MET A 110 2.09 -2.24 -4.46
N PHE A 111 2.57 -3.40 -4.87
CA PHE A 111 1.82 -4.64 -4.96
C PHE A 111 2.42 -5.66 -3.99
N LYS A 112 1.55 -6.37 -3.28
CA LYS A 112 1.89 -7.46 -2.36
C LYS A 112 1.31 -8.76 -2.90
N GLU A 113 1.64 -9.89 -2.26
CA GLU A 113 1.09 -11.20 -2.65
C GLU A 113 -0.44 -11.25 -2.75
N SER A 114 -1.15 -10.47 -1.94
CA SER A 114 -2.61 -10.36 -2.01
C SER A 114 -3.14 -9.77 -3.32
N ASP A 115 -2.29 -9.02 -4.04
CA ASP A 115 -2.63 -8.38 -5.32
C ASP A 115 -2.24 -9.27 -6.52
N PHE A 116 -1.57 -10.40 -6.27
CA PHE A 116 -1.06 -11.29 -7.31
C PHE A 116 -2.09 -12.35 -7.69
N SER A 117 -2.02 -12.83 -8.93
CA SER A 117 -2.83 -13.96 -9.38
C SER A 117 -2.38 -15.25 -8.69
N GLU A 118 -3.33 -16.06 -8.21
CA GLU A 118 -3.10 -17.31 -7.48
C GLU A 118 -2.17 -18.28 -8.21
N LEU A 119 -2.23 -18.32 -9.54
CA LEU A 119 -1.38 -19.20 -10.36
C LEU A 119 0.10 -18.82 -10.30
N THR A 120 0.42 -17.60 -9.90
CA THR A 120 1.79 -17.05 -9.94
C THR A 120 2.46 -17.00 -8.56
N VAL A 121 1.67 -16.99 -7.49
CA VAL A 121 2.15 -16.94 -6.10
C VAL A 121 2.90 -18.22 -5.73
N GLY A 122 3.98 -18.09 -4.95
CA GLY A 122 4.81 -19.23 -4.51
C GLY A 122 5.69 -19.87 -5.58
N GLN A 123 5.45 -19.59 -6.86
CA GLN A 123 6.29 -20.05 -7.95
C GLN A 123 7.55 -19.19 -8.13
N LYS A 124 8.57 -19.76 -8.78
CA LYS A 124 9.82 -19.06 -9.12
C LYS A 124 9.79 -18.55 -10.56
N TRP A 125 10.17 -17.29 -10.74
CA TRP A 125 10.16 -16.57 -12.01
C TRP A 125 11.53 -15.96 -12.24
N ASP A 126 12.00 -15.94 -13.48
CA ASP A 126 13.23 -15.23 -13.89
C ASP A 126 13.01 -14.30 -15.10
N ARG A 127 11.79 -14.26 -15.63
CA ARG A 127 11.34 -13.28 -16.63
C ARG A 127 10.19 -12.47 -16.08
N VAL A 128 10.29 -11.15 -16.23
CA VAL A 128 9.23 -10.21 -15.89
C VAL A 128 8.94 -9.33 -17.10
N ARG A 129 7.68 -9.26 -17.52
CA ARG A 129 7.21 -8.40 -18.59
C ARG A 129 6.29 -7.33 -18.01
N LEU A 130 6.57 -6.08 -18.35
CA LEU A 130 5.75 -4.93 -17.99
C LEU A 130 5.09 -4.41 -19.24
N THR A 131 3.77 -4.21 -19.19
CA THR A 131 3.00 -3.59 -20.27
C THR A 131 2.31 -2.35 -19.72
N CYS A 132 2.71 -1.20 -20.23
CA CYS A 132 2.23 0.12 -19.82
C CYS A 132 1.42 0.75 -20.93
N SER A 133 0.36 1.50 -20.61
CA SER A 133 -0.37 2.26 -21.63
C SER A 133 -0.85 3.62 -21.15
N GLN A 134 -0.98 4.55 -22.09
CA GLN A 134 -1.49 5.90 -21.87
C GLN A 134 -2.40 6.31 -23.04
N PRO A 135 -3.69 5.90 -23.02
CA PRO A 135 -4.61 6.19 -24.11
C PRO A 135 -5.16 7.63 -24.07
N PHE A 136 -5.09 8.31 -22.93
CA PHE A 136 -5.80 9.58 -22.67
C PHE A 136 -4.99 10.83 -22.99
N SER A 137 -3.66 10.72 -23.14
CA SER A 137 -2.76 11.83 -23.50
C SER A 137 -1.88 11.49 -24.71
N PRO A 138 -2.39 11.61 -25.96
CA PRO A 138 -1.70 11.14 -27.17
C PRO A 138 -0.36 11.82 -27.47
N CYS A 139 -0.13 13.01 -26.93
CA CYS A 139 1.07 13.81 -27.18
C CYS A 139 2.08 13.75 -26.02
N SER A 140 1.69 13.18 -24.88
CA SER A 140 2.55 13.10 -23.70
C SER A 140 3.43 11.87 -23.75
N ARG A 141 4.73 12.04 -23.50
CA ARG A 141 5.63 10.90 -23.27
C ARG A 141 5.24 10.21 -21.98
N PHE A 142 5.34 8.89 -21.95
CA PHE A 142 5.05 8.09 -20.77
C PHE A 142 6.00 6.89 -20.69
N GLY A 143 6.05 6.29 -19.50
CA GLY A 143 6.83 5.11 -19.19
C GLY A 143 6.91 4.90 -17.67
N LEU A 144 8.00 4.32 -17.20
CA LEU A 144 8.18 3.99 -15.79
C LEU A 144 9.44 4.64 -15.24
N SER A 145 9.37 5.12 -14.00
CA SER A 145 10.52 5.69 -13.29
C SER A 145 11.41 4.59 -12.71
N PHE A 146 10.83 3.55 -12.12
CA PHE A 146 11.58 2.39 -11.60
C PHE A 146 10.65 1.18 -11.40
N ILE A 147 11.27 0.01 -11.26
CA ILE A 147 10.65 -1.21 -10.73
C ILE A 147 11.55 -1.80 -9.65
N ARG A 148 10.98 -2.22 -8.52
CA ARG A 148 11.69 -2.95 -7.46
C ARG A 148 10.95 -4.24 -7.14
N LEU A 149 11.66 -5.35 -7.21
CA LEU A 149 11.15 -6.69 -6.92
C LEU A 149 11.75 -7.17 -5.60
N ARG A 150 10.94 -7.80 -4.75
CA ARG A 150 11.40 -8.38 -3.48
C ARG A 150 10.81 -9.77 -3.27
N THR A 151 11.59 -10.65 -2.64
CA THR A 151 11.12 -11.98 -2.23
C THR A 151 10.08 -11.87 -1.12
N PRO A 152 9.16 -12.85 -1.01
CA PRO A 152 8.21 -12.89 0.08
C PRO A 152 8.90 -12.97 1.44
N GLN A 153 8.14 -12.67 2.48
CA GLN A 153 8.61 -12.89 3.85
C GLN A 153 8.60 -14.39 4.13
N GLU A 154 9.73 -14.98 4.48
CA GLU A 154 9.77 -16.35 4.98
C GLU A 154 8.91 -16.42 6.24
N GLN A 155 7.79 -17.14 6.15
CA GLN A 155 7.03 -17.55 7.32
C GLN A 155 7.74 -18.80 7.83
N GLU A 156 8.41 -18.70 8.99
CA GLU A 156 8.89 -19.86 9.72
C GLU A 156 7.71 -20.83 9.87
N PRO A 157 7.87 -22.12 9.49
CA PRO A 157 6.80 -23.09 9.68
C PRO A 157 6.48 -23.18 11.17
N ASP A 158 5.20 -23.01 11.54
CA ASP A 158 4.75 -23.21 12.91
C ASP A 158 5.26 -24.57 13.42
N PRO A 159 5.90 -24.64 14.60
CA PRO A 159 6.38 -25.92 15.12
C PRO A 159 5.20 -26.89 15.24
N PRO A 160 5.41 -28.20 14.92
CA PRO A 160 4.33 -29.17 14.96
C PRO A 160 3.73 -29.21 16.36
N ARG A 161 2.42 -28.89 16.45
CA ARG A 161 1.67 -29.00 17.70
C ARG A 161 1.70 -30.48 18.13
N PRO A 162 2.20 -30.81 19.33
CA PRO A 162 2.20 -32.19 19.79
C PRO A 162 0.75 -32.70 19.91
N PRO A 163 0.48 -33.98 19.60
CA PRO A 163 -0.85 -34.56 19.75
C PRO A 163 -1.29 -34.48 21.21
N LEU A 164 -2.44 -33.83 21.44
CA LEU A 164 -3.21 -34.01 22.66
C LEU A 164 -3.76 -35.43 22.63
N ASP A 165 -3.06 -36.39 23.23
CA ASP A 165 -3.64 -37.58 23.86
C ASP A 165 -2.53 -38.48 24.43
N ALA A 166 -2.20 -38.25 25.70
CA ALA A 166 -1.57 -39.26 26.56
C ALA A 166 -2.00 -39.00 28.02
N VAL A 167 -3.06 -39.69 28.42
CA VAL A 167 -3.53 -39.79 29.81
C VAL A 167 -2.70 -40.86 30.52
N VAL A 168 -1.98 -40.51 31.60
CA VAL A 168 -1.70 -41.42 32.73
C VAL A 168 -1.63 -40.60 34.05
N PRO A 169 -2.16 -41.09 35.20
CA PRO A 169 -2.44 -40.27 36.38
C PRO A 169 -1.50 -40.49 37.59
N ASN A 170 -1.45 -39.46 38.46
CA ASN A 170 -1.03 -39.40 39.88
C ASN A 170 0.47 -39.67 40.18
N SER A 171 1.16 -39.04 41.14
CA SER A 171 0.78 -38.33 42.37
C SER A 171 2.03 -37.70 43.03
N PHE A 172 1.79 -36.81 44.01
CA PHE A 172 2.69 -36.30 45.06
C PHE A 172 3.52 -35.03 44.76
N VAL A 173 2.98 -33.91 45.28
CA VAL A 173 3.67 -32.66 45.64
C VAL A 173 4.72 -32.88 46.76
N PRO A 174 5.71 -31.98 46.86
CA PRO A 174 5.63 -31.02 47.96
C PRO A 174 5.89 -29.57 47.55
N THR A 175 5.21 -28.70 48.29
CA THR A 175 5.26 -27.24 48.32
C THR A 175 6.66 -26.66 48.51
N VAL A 176 7.05 -25.74 47.63
CA VAL A 176 7.98 -24.65 47.97
C VAL A 176 7.36 -23.34 47.46
N ARG A 177 7.02 -22.45 48.39
CA ARG A 177 6.57 -21.08 48.10
C ARG A 177 7.74 -20.29 47.56
N LEU A 178 7.62 -19.74 46.35
CA LEU A 178 8.46 -18.63 45.88
C LEU A 178 7.57 -17.51 45.33
N THR A 179 7.82 -16.32 45.85
CA THR A 179 7.02 -15.10 45.77
C THR A 179 6.93 -14.53 44.36
N LEU A 180 5.71 -14.12 43.98
CA LEU A 180 5.38 -13.28 42.85
C LEU A 180 6.19 -11.97 42.86
N SER A 181 6.89 -11.68 41.76
CA SER A 181 7.29 -10.31 41.41
C SER A 181 6.56 -9.90 40.13
N ILE A 182 5.49 -9.14 40.35
CA ILE A 182 4.72 -8.43 39.32
C ILE A 182 5.60 -7.31 38.75
N PRO A 183 5.74 -7.16 37.42
CA PRO A 183 6.35 -5.95 36.86
C PRO A 183 5.42 -4.76 37.13
N ARG A 184 6.00 -3.74 37.76
CA ARG A 184 5.38 -2.46 38.12
C ARG A 184 4.65 -1.82 36.93
N ARG A 185 3.38 -1.45 37.15
CA ARG A 185 2.64 -0.47 36.33
C ARG A 185 3.45 0.82 36.23
N SER A 186 3.75 1.25 35.02
CA SER A 186 4.40 2.55 34.78
C SER A 186 3.35 3.67 34.80
N ARG A 187 3.77 4.83 35.32
CA ARG A 187 3.02 6.10 35.41
C ARG A 187 2.52 6.62 34.05
N GLU A 188 3.08 6.10 32.96
CA GLU A 188 2.77 6.46 31.57
C GLU A 188 1.43 5.87 31.09
N GLU A 189 1.04 4.67 31.54
CA GLU A 189 -0.27 4.10 31.19
C GLU A 189 -1.43 4.91 31.79
N GLU A 190 -1.25 5.46 32.99
CA GLU A 190 -2.27 6.30 33.65
C GLU A 190 -2.39 7.67 32.96
N GLN A 191 -1.28 8.21 32.46
CA GLN A 191 -1.29 9.42 31.62
C GLN A 191 -1.93 9.17 30.27
N LEU A 192 -1.65 8.04 29.62
CA LEU A 192 -2.29 7.65 28.37
C LEU A 192 -3.80 7.43 28.55
N ARG A 193 -4.24 6.77 29.62
CA ARG A 193 -5.67 6.64 29.97
C ARG A 193 -6.31 8.01 30.24
N SER A 194 -5.61 8.92 30.91
CA SER A 194 -6.08 10.29 31.15
C SER A 194 -6.18 11.11 29.86
N CYS A 195 -5.23 10.96 28.93
CA CYS A 195 -5.27 11.58 27.60
C CYS A 195 -6.37 11.01 26.72
N LEU A 196 -6.62 9.70 26.82
CA LEU A 196 -7.65 9.01 26.04
C LEU A 196 -9.05 9.36 26.53
N TRP A 197 -9.24 9.47 27.84
CA TRP A 197 -10.50 9.95 28.44
C TRP A 197 -10.78 11.43 28.11
N LYS A 198 -9.74 12.27 28.01
CA LYS A 198 -9.87 13.68 27.57
C LYS A 198 -10.34 13.82 26.12
N LEU A 199 -10.16 12.81 25.28
CA LEU A 199 -10.63 12.81 23.88
C LEU A 199 -12.08 12.31 23.75
N GLU A 200 -12.63 11.65 24.76
CA GLU A 200 -14.01 11.11 24.76
C GLU A 200 -15.08 12.16 25.11
N GLY A 201 -14.67 13.35 25.55
CA GLY A 201 -15.57 14.47 25.90
C GLY A 201 -16.11 15.28 24.72
N ALA A 202 -15.73 14.97 23.48
CA ALA A 202 -16.32 15.61 22.30
C ALA A 202 -17.49 14.75 21.78
N ALA A 203 -18.70 15.25 22.01
CA ALA A 203 -19.98 14.63 21.69
C ALA A 203 -20.02 13.94 20.31
N TRP A 204 -19.91 12.60 20.30
CA TRP A 204 -20.15 11.80 19.11
C TRP A 204 -21.56 11.24 19.15
N SER A 205 -22.45 11.80 18.33
CA SER A 205 -23.79 11.24 18.12
C SER A 205 -23.66 9.87 17.44
N PRO A 206 -24.31 8.79 17.96
CA PRO A 206 -24.17 7.42 17.43
C PRO A 206 -24.73 7.20 16.02
N ALA A 207 -25.39 8.21 15.42
CA ALA A 207 -26.11 8.08 14.17
C ALA A 207 -25.21 8.03 12.90
N HIS A 208 -23.92 8.36 12.98
CA HIS A 208 -23.01 8.40 11.83
C HIS A 208 -21.93 7.31 11.83
N LEU A 209 -22.04 6.32 12.71
CA LEU A 209 -21.05 5.25 12.80
C LEU A 209 -21.28 4.18 11.75
N SER A 210 -20.19 3.70 11.14
CA SER A 210 -20.23 2.55 10.25
C SER A 210 -20.74 1.31 11.01
N ARG A 211 -21.38 0.38 10.30
CA ARG A 211 -21.97 -0.84 10.88
C ARG A 211 -20.99 -1.63 11.75
N SER A 212 -19.71 -1.61 11.39
CA SER A 212 -18.62 -2.25 12.13
C SER A 212 -18.36 -1.58 13.48
N ALA A 213 -18.36 -0.24 13.53
CA ALA A 213 -18.16 0.52 14.76
C ALA A 213 -19.35 0.36 15.72
N GLN A 214 -20.58 0.33 15.19
CA GLN A 214 -21.78 0.06 15.99
C GLN A 214 -21.76 -1.34 16.62
N MET A 215 -21.31 -2.35 15.88
CA MET A 215 -21.15 -3.72 16.39
C MET A 215 -20.16 -3.81 17.55
N VAL A 216 -19.03 -3.09 17.46
CA VAL A 216 -18.02 -3.07 18.53
C VAL A 216 -18.55 -2.38 19.79
N LEU A 217 -19.26 -1.26 19.64
CA LEU A 217 -19.89 -0.58 20.77
C LEU A 217 -20.99 -1.42 21.43
N LEU A 218 -21.81 -2.11 20.64
CA LEU A 218 -22.81 -3.04 21.17
C LEU A 218 -22.16 -4.22 21.90
N ALA A 219 -21.05 -4.75 21.38
CA ALA A 219 -20.29 -5.81 22.03
C ALA A 219 -19.69 -5.35 23.36
N ALA A 220 -19.13 -4.14 23.42
CA ALA A 220 -18.59 -3.54 24.63
C ALA A 220 -19.69 -3.27 25.68
N ARG A 221 -20.86 -2.76 25.26
CA ARG A 221 -22.02 -2.54 26.13
C ARG A 221 -22.56 -3.85 26.72
N ASN A 222 -22.59 -4.92 25.93
CA ASN A 222 -23.04 -6.23 26.38
C ASN A 222 -22.03 -6.94 27.31
N GLN A 223 -20.74 -6.59 27.22
CA GLN A 223 -19.74 -7.02 28.20
C GLN A 223 -19.90 -6.32 29.55
N ALA A 224 -20.35 -5.05 29.55
CA ALA A 224 -20.63 -4.29 30.77
C ALA A 224 -21.88 -4.77 31.54
N LEU A 225 -22.77 -5.54 30.91
CA LEU A 225 -23.98 -6.09 31.53
C LEU A 225 -23.79 -7.48 32.16
N ARG A 226 -22.56 -8.01 32.22
CA ARG A 226 -22.27 -9.22 32.99
C ARG A 226 -21.93 -8.86 34.44
N PRO A 227 -22.69 -9.32 35.45
CA PRO A 227 -22.41 -8.96 36.83
C PRO A 227 -21.20 -9.75 37.33
N ARG A 228 -20.12 -9.03 37.68
CA ARG A 228 -19.13 -9.51 38.65
C ARG A 228 -19.28 -8.65 39.91
N ALA A 229 -19.47 -9.34 41.01
CA ALA A 229 -19.88 -8.84 42.31
C ALA A 229 -18.87 -7.90 42.99
N GLY A 230 -19.41 -6.92 43.73
CA GLY A 230 -18.78 -6.12 44.79
C GLY A 230 -17.72 -5.11 44.33
N THR A 231 -17.58 -3.89 44.85
CA THR A 231 -18.05 -3.31 46.12
C THR A 231 -17.88 -1.78 46.04
N SER A 232 -18.92 -1.04 46.43
CA SER A 232 -18.97 0.29 47.10
C SER A 232 -18.04 1.46 46.71
N ALA A 233 -18.69 2.53 46.22
CA ALA A 233 -18.90 3.82 46.91
C ALA A 233 -18.09 5.09 46.57
N LEU A 234 -18.86 6.20 46.66
CA LEU A 234 -18.60 7.65 46.61
C LEU A 234 -18.27 8.27 45.24
N GLU A 235 -19.14 9.05 44.58
CA GLU A 235 -19.93 10.27 44.89
C GLU A 235 -19.28 11.56 44.35
N ASP A 236 -20.19 12.42 43.84
CA ASP A 236 -20.14 13.88 43.65
C ASP A 236 -19.55 14.45 42.34
N HIS A 237 -20.40 14.93 41.42
CA HIS A 237 -21.03 16.29 41.33
C HIS A 237 -20.15 17.19 40.44
N LEU A 238 -20.58 18.09 39.54
CA LEU A 238 -21.84 18.66 39.07
C LEU A 238 -21.48 19.52 37.82
N GLU A 239 -22.48 19.81 36.99
CA GLU A 239 -22.68 21.06 36.22
C GLU A 239 -21.95 21.39 34.89
N LEU A 240 -22.80 21.41 33.85
CA LEU A 240 -22.85 22.30 32.67
C LEU A 240 -23.20 23.75 33.10
N PRO A 241 -23.00 24.83 32.31
CA PRO A 241 -23.44 24.92 30.90
C PRO A 241 -22.58 25.74 29.91
N ALA A 242 -22.94 25.57 28.63
CA ALA A 242 -22.50 26.35 27.49
C ALA A 242 -23.59 27.34 27.06
N GLU A 243 -23.18 28.52 26.60
CA GLU A 243 -23.95 29.48 25.81
C GLU A 243 -22.96 30.20 24.87
N GLY A 244 -23.37 30.49 23.62
CA GLY A 244 -22.73 31.51 22.79
C GLY A 244 -22.47 31.15 21.32
N GLU A 245 -23.49 31.35 20.48
CA GLU A 245 -23.43 31.41 19.01
C GLU A 245 -22.60 32.61 18.47
N GLY A 246 -22.16 32.53 17.20
CA GLY A 246 -22.20 33.71 16.31
C GLY A 246 -21.05 33.95 15.32
N GLY A 247 -21.23 33.48 14.07
CA GLY A 247 -20.96 34.27 12.84
C GLY A 247 -19.65 34.07 12.04
N PRO A 248 -19.75 33.87 10.70
CA PRO A 248 -18.72 34.32 9.75
C PRO A 248 -19.31 35.08 8.54
N ALA A 249 -18.61 36.12 8.05
CA ALA A 249 -18.72 36.62 6.67
C ALA A 249 -17.64 37.68 6.36
N GLU A 250 -16.85 37.46 5.31
CA GLU A 250 -16.05 38.46 4.56
C GLU A 250 -15.77 37.89 3.15
N PRO A 251 -16.06 38.62 2.05
CA PRO A 251 -15.65 38.21 0.71
C PRO A 251 -14.96 39.30 -0.15
N GLY A 252 -14.08 38.84 -1.07
CA GLY A 252 -13.68 39.50 -2.33
C GLY A 252 -12.45 40.42 -2.25
N SER A 253 -11.67 40.68 -3.30
CA SER A 253 -11.65 40.27 -4.71
C SER A 253 -10.38 40.84 -5.37
N ALA A 254 -10.09 40.33 -6.59
CA ALA A 254 -9.43 40.98 -7.73
C ALA A 254 -7.89 40.89 -7.91
N LEU A 255 -7.58 40.16 -9.00
CA LEU A 255 -6.34 40.12 -9.77
C LEU A 255 -6.28 41.32 -10.75
N ASP A 256 -5.07 41.78 -11.07
CA ASP A 256 -4.80 42.68 -12.18
C ASP A 256 -3.61 42.18 -13.04
N VAL A 257 -3.69 42.42 -14.34
CA VAL A 257 -2.84 41.90 -15.43
C VAL A 257 -1.97 43.04 -15.99
N PRO A 258 -0.86 42.76 -16.71
CA PRO A 258 -0.78 43.34 -18.05
C PRO A 258 -0.17 42.43 -19.15
N ALA A 259 -0.45 42.81 -20.40
CA ALA A 259 -0.24 42.11 -21.67
C ALA A 259 0.97 42.61 -22.49
N ALA A 260 1.46 41.81 -23.45
CA ALA A 260 2.26 42.20 -24.64
C ALA A 260 2.33 41.03 -25.69
N PRO A 261 2.80 41.20 -26.96
CA PRO A 261 2.01 41.02 -28.19
C PRO A 261 2.55 39.92 -29.17
N PRO A 262 2.01 39.75 -30.42
CA PRO A 262 2.07 38.48 -31.16
C PRO A 262 3.18 38.38 -32.22
N SER A 263 3.63 37.15 -32.52
CA SER A 263 4.52 36.81 -33.63
C SER A 263 3.78 36.02 -34.73
N THR A 264 3.89 36.50 -35.97
CA THR A 264 3.40 35.90 -37.21
C THR A 264 4.59 35.40 -38.05
N CYS A 265 4.48 34.21 -38.68
CA CYS A 265 5.10 33.79 -39.96
C CYS A 265 4.68 32.31 -40.23
N ARG A 266 3.84 31.94 -41.22
CA ARG A 266 4.11 31.67 -42.67
C ARG A 266 5.48 31.01 -42.91
N GLN A 267 5.64 29.91 -43.66
CA GLN A 267 4.88 29.31 -44.77
C GLN A 267 4.76 27.79 -44.61
#